data_AF-A0A1Y1U9S8-F1
#
_entry.id   AF-A0A1Y1U9S8-F1
#
_cell.length_a   1.000
_cell.length_b   1.000
_cell.length_c   1.000
_cell.angle_alpha   90.00
_cell.angle_beta   90.00
_cell.angle_gamma   90.00
#
_symmetry.space_group_name_H-M   'P 1'
#
loop_
_entity.id
_entity.type
_entity.pdbx_description
1 polymer ?
#
loop_
_entity_poly.entity_id
_entity_poly.type
_entity_poly.pdbx_seq_one_letter_code
_entity_poly.pdbx_strand_id
1 'polypeptide(L)'
;MEKVQFQLEATLPELQDLHDKGLFTKLEINQITKRRTALETSLVRQKTRKEDYFAYAEYEINLERLRKVRWKRLGYEENPPPPSASTYSIPRRVLYILKRATVKFPSDLAVWLAYVEFAAREGMRKVVLKGLTNALQHHPQSPTIYLLLSYHHIHPNEPFPRGVIPSSSSLTLPLAPEPSASFSIDGTSSARTTLLLGLRTCPKSHALWTEYIKLELGWVEVLRRRWSALGLEGGDKTKTAEISLDGGEGSFGPDGEDARKAILAGQLVTQALRSALETIEANADGMVFRENLLAVLRVYPSPLRQIGLDLLHEDLSRVEQAGGKEGARAKLLNLTRRLYEQPYGSTSAGDLALEGIELVEELGRIGKEIRKTAKGRDNAWTDIAGSWLHQQARDVRISAEMVSVCVCSR
;
A
#
# COMPACT_ATOMS: atom_id res chain seq x y z
N MET A 1 10.23 -31.41 29.21
CA MET A 1 11.63 -31.69 28.85
C MET A 1 11.74 -32.44 27.53
N GLU A 2 11.03 -33.55 27.34
CA GLU A 2 11.06 -34.35 26.09
C GLU A 2 10.78 -33.54 24.81
N LYS A 3 9.76 -32.66 24.81
CA LYS A 3 9.47 -31.80 23.66
C LYS A 3 10.61 -30.84 23.29
N VAL A 4 11.37 -30.35 24.27
CA VAL A 4 12.52 -29.46 24.03
C VAL A 4 13.67 -30.25 23.43
N GLN A 5 13.92 -31.44 23.98
CA GLN A 5 14.98 -32.32 23.49
C GLN A 5 14.75 -32.73 22.04
N PHE A 6 13.51 -33.12 21.68
CA PHE A 6 13.15 -33.43 20.30
C PHE A 6 13.43 -32.27 19.32
N GLN A 7 13.11 -31.03 19.72
CA GLN A 7 13.37 -29.85 18.88
C GLN A 7 14.87 -29.58 18.71
N LEU A 8 15.66 -29.81 19.76
CA LEU A 8 17.12 -29.65 19.71
C LEU A 8 17.78 -30.74 18.85
N GLU A 9 17.31 -31.98 18.93
CA GLU A 9 17.80 -33.10 18.10
C GLU A 9 17.56 -32.85 16.61
N ALA A 10 16.42 -32.25 16.25
CA ALA A 10 16.14 -31.83 14.88
C ALA A 10 17.12 -30.76 14.35
N THR A 11 17.84 -30.06 15.24
CA THR A 11 18.86 -29.06 14.87
C THR A 11 20.27 -29.64 14.70
N LEU A 12 20.51 -30.91 15.03
CA LEU A 12 21.86 -31.48 14.98
C LEU A 12 22.43 -31.57 13.55
N PRO A 13 21.68 -32.03 12.52
CA PRO A 13 22.21 -32.17 11.18
C PRO A 13 22.64 -30.83 10.56
N GLU A 14 21.92 -29.74 10.85
CA GLU A 14 22.30 -28.41 10.35
C GLU A 14 23.54 -27.86 11.04
N LEU A 15 23.73 -28.13 12.34
CA LEU A 15 24.88 -27.63 13.11
C LEU A 15 26.15 -28.37 12.69
N GLN A 16 26.03 -29.67 12.39
CA GLN A 16 27.11 -30.44 11.79
C GLN A 16 27.48 -29.90 10.40
N ASP A 17 26.50 -29.65 9.52
CA ASP A 17 26.79 -29.08 8.19
C ASP A 17 27.40 -27.66 8.27
N LEU A 18 27.00 -26.84 9.26
CA LEU A 18 27.59 -25.53 9.51
C LEU A 18 29.04 -25.62 10.02
N HIS A 19 29.36 -26.64 10.81
CA HIS A 19 30.72 -26.93 11.25
C HIS A 19 31.60 -27.38 10.08
N ASP A 20 31.11 -28.34 9.29
CA ASP A 20 31.88 -28.97 8.22
C ASP A 20 32.20 -27.98 7.09
N LYS A 21 31.35 -26.98 6.89
CA LYS A 21 31.59 -25.83 5.99
C LYS A 21 32.49 -24.75 6.59
N GLY A 22 33.00 -24.92 7.81
CA GLY A 22 33.85 -23.93 8.48
C GLY A 22 33.18 -22.59 8.77
N LEU A 23 31.84 -22.50 8.70
CA LEU A 23 31.10 -21.27 8.98
C LEU A 23 31.08 -20.94 10.47
N PHE A 24 31.11 -21.97 11.32
CA PHE A 24 31.11 -21.85 12.77
C PHE A 24 32.10 -22.82 13.41
N THR A 25 32.74 -22.38 14.49
CA THR A 25 33.63 -23.23 15.28
C THR A 25 32.81 -24.10 16.26
N LYS A 26 33.42 -25.18 16.77
CA LYS A 26 32.77 -26.05 17.78
C LYS A 26 32.35 -25.29 19.04
N LEU A 27 33.15 -24.30 19.47
CA LEU A 27 32.83 -23.48 20.64
C LEU A 27 31.59 -22.60 20.39
N GLU A 28 31.50 -21.99 19.21
CA GLU A 28 30.33 -21.20 18.81
C GLU A 28 29.08 -22.05 18.67
N ILE A 29 29.21 -23.27 18.12
CA ILE A 29 28.08 -24.22 18.02
C ILE A 29 27.58 -24.59 19.41
N ASN A 30 28.47 -24.85 20.36
CA ASN A 30 28.07 -25.11 21.75
C ASN A 30 27.34 -23.92 22.37
N GLN A 31 27.76 -22.69 22.08
CA GLN A 31 27.05 -21.48 22.50
C GLN A 31 25.68 -21.35 21.84
N ILE A 32 25.56 -21.65 20.55
CA ILE A 32 24.29 -21.64 19.81
C ILE A 32 23.33 -22.66 20.41
N THR A 33 23.79 -23.90 20.66
CA THR A 33 22.99 -24.95 21.29
C THR A 33 22.53 -24.52 22.68
N LYS A 34 23.43 -24.01 23.53
CA LYS A 34 23.08 -23.52 24.88
C LYS A 34 22.03 -22.40 24.83
N ARG A 35 22.17 -21.47 23.87
CA ARG A 35 21.22 -20.36 23.71
C ARG A 35 19.86 -20.85 23.20
N ARG A 36 19.83 -21.77 22.23
CA ARG A 36 18.60 -22.42 21.75
C ARG A 36 17.91 -23.20 22.85
N THR A 37 18.65 -23.94 23.67
CA THR A 37 18.07 -24.65 24.83
C THR A 37 17.38 -23.67 25.78
N ALA A 38 18.03 -22.56 26.13
CA ALA A 38 17.43 -21.55 26.99
C ALA A 38 16.13 -20.96 26.40
N LEU A 39 16.12 -20.64 25.10
CA LEU A 39 14.95 -20.10 24.41
C LEU A 39 13.83 -21.15 24.27
N GLU A 40 14.12 -22.41 23.94
CA GLU A 40 13.10 -23.46 23.90
C GLU A 40 12.52 -23.77 25.29
N THR A 41 13.34 -23.71 26.34
CA THR A 41 12.83 -23.84 27.71
C THR A 41 11.91 -22.67 28.09
N SER A 42 12.20 -21.45 27.63
CA SER A 42 11.34 -20.30 27.91
C SER A 42 9.99 -20.42 27.19
N LEU A 43 9.96 -20.97 25.97
CA LEU A 43 8.72 -21.23 25.23
C LEU A 43 7.79 -22.24 25.89
N VAL A 44 8.32 -23.23 26.62
CA VAL A 44 7.53 -24.31 27.24
C VAL A 44 7.07 -23.95 28.66
N ARG A 45 7.34 -22.73 29.14
CA ARG A 45 6.89 -22.27 30.46
C ARG A 45 5.36 -22.31 30.59
N GLN A 46 4.88 -22.47 31.82
CA GLN A 46 3.44 -22.60 32.12
C GLN A 46 2.62 -21.38 31.66
N LYS A 47 3.15 -20.16 31.83
CA LYS A 47 2.54 -18.92 31.32
C LYS A 47 3.26 -18.45 30.06
N THR A 48 2.84 -18.92 28.89
CA THR A 48 3.42 -18.50 27.61
C THR A 48 3.23 -17.00 27.39
N ARG A 49 4.25 -16.30 26.90
CA ARG A 49 4.11 -14.90 26.44
C ARG A 49 4.67 -14.77 25.03
N LYS A 50 4.14 -13.83 24.24
CA LYS A 50 4.49 -13.64 22.83
C LYS A 50 5.90 -13.10 22.63
N GLU A 51 6.41 -12.33 23.61
CA GLU A 51 7.72 -11.71 23.57
C GLU A 51 8.83 -12.76 23.49
N ASP A 52 8.65 -13.93 24.10
CA ASP A 52 9.61 -15.03 24.02
C ASP A 52 9.73 -15.61 22.61
N TYR A 53 8.61 -15.70 21.88
CA TYR A 53 8.61 -16.15 20.48
C TYR A 53 9.32 -15.13 19.59
N PHE A 54 9.08 -13.84 19.82
CA PHE A 54 9.77 -12.78 19.08
C PHE A 54 11.26 -12.74 19.41
N ALA A 55 11.65 -12.80 20.68
CA ALA A 55 13.06 -12.83 21.09
C ALA A 55 13.81 -14.03 20.48
N TYR A 56 13.17 -15.19 20.36
CA TYR A 56 13.75 -16.34 19.70
C TYR A 56 13.83 -16.17 18.18
N ALA A 57 12.78 -15.66 17.54
CA ALA A 57 12.81 -15.34 16.12
C ALA A 57 13.92 -14.32 15.79
N GLU A 58 14.05 -13.25 16.59
CA GLU A 58 15.11 -12.25 16.44
C GLU A 58 16.52 -12.84 16.59
N TYR A 59 16.71 -13.74 17.56
CA TYR A 59 17.98 -14.45 17.71
C TYR A 59 18.34 -15.26 16.46
N GLU A 60 17.40 -16.03 15.90
CA GLU A 60 17.65 -16.83 14.70
C GLU A 60 17.83 -15.94 13.44
N ILE A 61 17.11 -14.82 13.33
CA ILE A 61 17.32 -13.83 12.26
C ILE A 61 18.73 -13.24 12.34
N ASN A 62 19.21 -12.91 13.54
CA ASN A 62 20.56 -12.40 13.76
C ASN A 62 21.63 -13.46 13.45
N LEU A 63 21.37 -14.73 13.78
CA LEU A 63 22.23 -15.85 13.42
C LEU A 63 22.33 -16.02 11.90
N GLU A 64 21.22 -15.92 11.18
CA GLU A 64 21.20 -15.96 9.72
C GLU A 64 21.99 -14.79 9.11
N ARG A 65 21.86 -13.59 9.68
CA ARG A 65 22.67 -12.44 9.27
C ARG A 65 24.16 -12.71 9.45
N LEU A 66 24.57 -13.26 10.59
CA LEU A 66 25.95 -13.63 10.86
C LEU A 66 26.45 -14.68 9.87
N ARG A 67 25.63 -15.71 9.57
CA ARG A 67 25.93 -16.72 8.56
C ARG A 67 26.16 -16.09 7.17
N LYS A 68 25.28 -15.19 6.73
CA LYS A 68 25.42 -14.48 5.45
C LYS A 68 26.72 -13.67 5.39
N VAL A 69 27.08 -12.95 6.45
CA VAL A 69 28.35 -12.19 6.49
C VAL A 69 29.56 -13.11 6.41
N ARG A 70 29.56 -14.23 7.13
CA ARG A 70 30.66 -15.22 7.09
C ARG A 70 30.76 -15.92 5.75
N TRP A 71 29.62 -16.20 5.12
CA TRP A 71 29.54 -16.77 3.77
C TRP A 71 30.29 -15.90 2.76
N LYS A 72 30.07 -14.58 2.80
CA LYS A 72 30.80 -13.62 1.95
C LYS A 72 32.29 -13.62 2.25
N ARG A 73 32.66 -13.57 3.53
CA ARG A 73 34.06 -13.54 3.98
C ARG A 73 34.86 -14.77 3.53
N LEU A 74 34.22 -15.93 3.44
CA LEU A 74 34.85 -17.18 2.99
C LEU A 74 34.93 -17.30 1.46
N GLY A 75 34.45 -16.32 0.69
CA GLY A 75 34.47 -16.37 -0.78
C GLY A 75 33.48 -17.37 -1.39
N TYR A 76 32.52 -17.88 -0.60
CA TYR A 76 31.50 -18.80 -1.09
C TYR A 76 30.44 -18.13 -1.98
N GLU A 77 30.55 -16.81 -2.24
CA GLU A 77 29.78 -16.16 -3.31
C GLU A 77 30.35 -16.51 -4.70
N GLU A 78 31.67 -16.68 -4.83
CA GLU A 78 32.33 -16.99 -6.11
C GLU A 78 32.29 -18.49 -6.41
N ASN A 79 32.53 -19.33 -5.40
CA ASN A 79 32.48 -20.79 -5.50
C ASN A 79 31.54 -21.35 -4.42
N PRO A 80 30.22 -21.39 -4.68
CA PRO A 80 29.27 -21.88 -3.68
C PRO A 80 29.40 -23.39 -3.49
N PRO A 81 29.51 -23.88 -2.24
CA PRO A 81 29.42 -25.31 -1.97
C PRO A 81 28.01 -25.83 -2.31
N PRO A 82 27.85 -27.13 -2.60
CA PRO A 82 26.56 -27.69 -2.97
C PRO A 82 25.49 -27.42 -1.90
N PRO A 83 24.22 -27.25 -2.31
CA PRO A 83 23.14 -27.01 -1.36
C PRO A 83 23.06 -28.21 -0.40
N SER A 84 23.14 -27.93 0.89
CA SER A 84 23.07 -28.94 1.95
C SER A 84 22.05 -28.49 3.00
N ALA A 85 21.86 -29.29 4.05
CA ALA A 85 20.86 -29.07 5.07
C ALA A 85 20.91 -27.65 5.65
N SER A 86 22.10 -27.06 5.87
CA SER A 86 22.22 -25.73 6.44
C SER A 86 21.71 -24.60 5.54
N THR A 87 21.61 -24.80 4.22
CA THR A 87 21.35 -23.72 3.25
C THR A 87 20.05 -22.95 3.56
N TYR A 88 18.98 -23.66 3.89
CA TYR A 88 17.64 -23.10 4.17
C TYR A 88 17.14 -23.39 5.59
N SER A 89 17.99 -23.95 6.45
CA SER A 89 17.61 -24.43 7.78
C SER A 89 17.15 -23.30 8.72
N ILE A 90 17.94 -22.21 8.81
CA ILE A 90 17.68 -21.11 9.74
C ILE A 90 16.41 -20.34 9.34
N PRO A 91 16.19 -19.92 8.07
CA PRO A 91 14.93 -19.28 7.69
C PRO A 91 13.70 -20.17 7.93
N ARG A 92 13.81 -21.48 7.69
CA ARG A 92 12.73 -22.43 8.00
C ARG A 92 12.45 -22.52 9.50
N ARG A 93 13.48 -22.45 10.35
CA ARG A 93 13.31 -22.41 11.80
C ARG A 93 12.59 -21.15 12.25
N VAL A 94 13.00 -19.97 11.78
CA VAL A 94 12.32 -18.71 12.10
C VAL A 94 10.84 -18.81 11.75
N LEU A 95 10.53 -19.28 10.54
CA LEU A 95 9.15 -19.50 10.10
C LEU A 95 8.40 -20.49 11.02
N TYR A 96 9.04 -21.59 11.40
CA TYR A 96 8.45 -22.59 12.29
C TYR A 96 8.15 -22.03 13.69
N ILE A 97 9.06 -21.23 14.26
CA ILE A 97 8.87 -20.55 15.56
C ILE A 97 7.69 -19.58 15.47
N LEU A 98 7.66 -18.74 14.43
CA LEU A 98 6.57 -17.79 14.21
C LEU A 98 5.24 -18.52 13.96
N LYS A 99 5.24 -19.65 13.23
CA LYS A 99 4.03 -20.47 13.04
C LYS A 99 3.54 -21.08 14.35
N ARG A 100 4.44 -21.52 15.24
CA ARG A 100 4.06 -21.96 16.60
C ARG A 100 3.44 -20.80 17.38
N ALA A 101 3.95 -19.57 17.20
CA ALA A 101 3.39 -18.38 17.83
C ALA A 101 1.96 -18.11 17.33
N THR A 102 1.69 -18.18 16.01
CA THR A 102 0.32 -17.96 15.48
C THR A 102 -0.69 -18.97 16.01
N VAL A 103 -0.26 -20.22 16.23
CA VAL A 103 -1.12 -21.28 16.78
C VAL A 103 -1.41 -21.06 18.27
N LYS A 104 -0.46 -20.50 19.02
CA LYS A 104 -0.63 -20.20 20.45
C LYS A 104 -1.37 -18.89 20.72
N PHE A 105 -1.17 -17.89 19.88
CA PHE A 105 -1.78 -16.57 20.00
C PHE A 105 -2.56 -16.22 18.73
N PRO A 106 -3.64 -16.96 18.40
CA PRO A 106 -4.40 -16.72 17.19
C PRO A 106 -5.14 -15.38 17.19
N SER A 107 -5.42 -14.82 18.36
CA SER A 107 -6.12 -13.55 18.54
C SER A 107 -5.21 -12.31 18.48
N ASP A 108 -3.89 -12.48 18.38
CA ASP A 108 -2.97 -11.34 18.29
C ASP A 108 -2.57 -11.09 16.83
N LEU A 109 -3.07 -9.99 16.27
CA LEU A 109 -2.77 -9.57 14.90
C LEU A 109 -1.27 -9.36 14.68
N ALA A 110 -0.53 -8.86 15.68
CA ALA A 110 0.89 -8.57 15.53
C ALA A 110 1.72 -9.84 15.27
N VAL A 111 1.32 -10.97 15.84
CA VAL A 111 1.97 -12.27 15.63
C VAL A 111 1.79 -12.76 14.20
N TRP A 112 0.58 -12.61 13.65
CA TRP A 112 0.29 -12.94 12.26
C TRP A 112 1.04 -12.03 11.28
N LEU A 113 1.09 -10.73 11.56
CA LEU A 113 1.80 -9.77 10.73
C LEU A 113 3.31 -10.06 10.69
N ALA A 114 3.92 -10.32 11.85
CA ALA A 114 5.34 -10.70 11.92
C ALA A 114 5.65 -12.00 11.15
N TYR A 115 4.77 -13.00 11.25
CA TYR A 115 4.88 -14.25 10.48
C TYR A 115 4.83 -14.02 8.97
N VAL A 116 3.86 -13.23 8.51
CA VAL A 116 3.64 -12.92 7.10
C VAL A 116 4.74 -12.03 6.54
N GLU A 117 5.19 -11.02 7.30
CA GLU A 117 6.26 -10.12 6.91
C GLU A 117 7.59 -10.87 6.70
N PHE A 118 7.94 -11.76 7.64
CA PHE A 118 9.13 -12.59 7.49
C PHE A 118 9.04 -13.50 6.26
N ALA A 119 7.90 -14.17 6.07
CA ALA A 119 7.69 -15.06 4.92
C ALA A 119 7.77 -14.31 3.57
N ALA A 120 7.26 -13.08 3.49
CA ALA A 120 7.32 -12.25 2.28
C ALA A 120 8.76 -11.82 1.96
N ARG A 121 9.54 -11.43 2.97
CA ARG A 121 10.96 -11.06 2.80
C ARG A 121 11.82 -12.21 2.27
N GLU A 122 11.53 -13.43 2.70
CA GLU A 122 12.21 -14.64 2.22
C GLU A 122 11.64 -15.15 0.87
N GLY A 123 10.66 -14.46 0.28
CA GLY A 123 10.06 -14.83 -1.01
C GLY A 123 9.14 -16.06 -0.97
N MET A 124 8.64 -16.45 0.21
CA MET A 124 7.83 -17.66 0.40
C MET A 124 6.34 -17.45 0.03
N ARG A 125 6.04 -17.21 -1.26
CA ARG A 125 4.70 -16.83 -1.77
C ARG A 125 3.53 -17.67 -1.24
N LYS A 126 3.65 -19.00 -1.32
CA LYS A 126 2.58 -19.94 -0.90
C LYS A 126 2.35 -19.90 0.61
N VAL A 127 3.40 -19.64 1.38
CA VAL A 127 3.36 -19.58 2.85
C VAL A 127 2.72 -18.26 3.29
N VAL A 128 3.06 -17.16 2.61
CA VAL A 128 2.42 -15.84 2.81
C VAL A 128 0.93 -15.93 2.55
N LEU A 129 0.53 -16.47 1.39
CA LEU A 129 -0.88 -16.59 1.04
C LEU A 129 -1.65 -17.43 2.07
N LYS A 130 -1.14 -18.62 2.42
CA LYS A 130 -1.75 -19.47 3.47
C LYS A 130 -1.74 -18.79 4.85
N GLY A 131 -0.72 -17.99 5.13
CA GLY A 131 -0.61 -17.22 6.37
C GLY A 131 -1.72 -16.18 6.47
N LEU A 132 -1.88 -15.37 5.44
CA LEU A 132 -2.90 -14.32 5.34
C LEU A 132 -4.31 -14.89 5.34
N THR A 133 -4.58 -15.99 4.61
CA THR A 133 -5.91 -16.62 4.61
C THR A 133 -6.27 -17.17 5.99
N ASN A 134 -5.31 -17.76 6.71
CA ASN A 134 -5.54 -18.23 8.08
C ASN A 134 -5.72 -17.05 9.05
N ALA A 135 -4.93 -15.99 8.90
CA ALA A 135 -5.08 -14.78 9.72
C ALA A 135 -6.47 -14.16 9.52
N LEU A 136 -6.99 -14.17 8.29
CA LEU A 136 -8.32 -13.65 7.96
C LEU A 136 -9.45 -14.42 8.68
N GLN A 137 -9.30 -15.74 8.85
CA GLN A 137 -10.28 -16.55 9.59
C GLN A 137 -10.38 -16.14 11.06
N HIS A 138 -9.28 -15.71 11.66
CA HIS A 138 -9.25 -15.25 13.06
C HIS A 138 -9.57 -13.75 13.19
N HIS A 139 -9.31 -12.96 12.15
CA HIS A 139 -9.43 -11.50 12.15
C HIS A 139 -10.21 -10.96 10.94
N PRO A 140 -11.50 -11.31 10.77
CA PRO A 140 -12.30 -10.87 9.64
C PRO A 140 -12.57 -9.35 9.63
N GLN A 141 -12.53 -8.69 10.79
CA GLN A 141 -12.79 -7.24 10.90
C GLN A 141 -11.53 -6.38 10.72
N SER A 142 -10.37 -6.97 10.42
CA SER A 142 -9.12 -6.21 10.27
C SER A 142 -8.92 -5.78 8.81
N PRO A 143 -9.01 -4.47 8.47
CA PRO A 143 -8.78 -4.00 7.11
C PRO A 143 -7.37 -4.29 6.61
N THR A 144 -6.38 -4.24 7.51
CA THR A 144 -4.96 -4.42 7.20
C THR A 144 -4.67 -5.76 6.54
N ILE A 145 -5.34 -6.84 6.92
CA ILE A 145 -5.11 -8.17 6.32
C ILE A 145 -5.58 -8.19 4.86
N TYR A 146 -6.73 -7.59 4.55
CA TYR A 146 -7.23 -7.49 3.18
C TYR A 146 -6.31 -6.63 2.31
N LEU A 147 -5.76 -5.55 2.87
CA LEU A 147 -4.79 -4.70 2.19
C LEU A 147 -3.49 -5.45 1.88
N LEU A 148 -2.95 -6.19 2.84
CA LEU A 148 -1.75 -7.00 2.62
C LEU A 148 -2.00 -8.15 1.63
N LEU A 149 -3.17 -8.79 1.69
CA LEU A 149 -3.52 -9.87 0.78
C LEU A 149 -3.70 -9.37 -0.66
N SER A 150 -4.42 -8.27 -0.85
CA SER A 150 -4.54 -7.63 -2.17
C SER A 150 -3.19 -7.15 -2.71
N TYR A 151 -2.34 -6.53 -1.86
CA TYR A 151 -0.98 -6.17 -2.23
C TYR A 151 -0.15 -7.38 -2.69
N HIS A 152 -0.16 -8.48 -1.93
CA HIS A 152 0.59 -9.69 -2.30
C HIS A 152 0.09 -10.35 -3.59
N HIS A 153 -1.21 -10.23 -3.90
CA HIS A 153 -1.73 -10.71 -5.18
C HIS A 153 -1.15 -9.91 -6.36
N ILE A 154 -0.99 -8.60 -6.21
CA ILE A 154 -0.45 -7.72 -7.26
C ILE A 154 1.08 -7.84 -7.33
N HIS A 155 1.74 -7.87 -6.17
CA HIS A 155 3.20 -7.89 -6.00
C HIS A 155 3.66 -9.14 -5.24
N PRO A 156 3.67 -10.33 -5.87
CA PRO A 156 3.96 -11.59 -5.17
C PRO A 156 5.44 -11.77 -4.77
N ASN A 157 6.34 -10.95 -5.33
CA ASN A 157 7.79 -11.05 -5.09
C ASN A 157 8.33 -9.97 -4.17
N GLU A 158 7.52 -8.95 -3.89
CA GLU A 158 7.98 -7.78 -3.19
C GLU A 158 7.62 -7.89 -1.71
N PRO A 159 8.52 -7.43 -0.83
CA PRO A 159 8.20 -7.33 0.58
C PRO A 159 7.09 -6.29 0.79
N PHE A 160 6.35 -6.44 1.89
CA PHE A 160 5.30 -5.48 2.23
C PHE A 160 5.88 -4.10 2.58
N PRO A 161 5.21 -3.00 2.16
CA PRO A 161 5.60 -1.65 2.56
C PRO A 161 5.38 -1.48 4.07
N ARG A 162 6.42 -1.00 4.77
CA ARG A 162 6.42 -0.88 6.24
C ARG A 162 5.33 0.04 6.81
N GLY A 163 4.86 1.02 6.03
CA GLY A 163 3.79 1.94 6.44
C GLY A 163 2.42 1.27 6.62
N VAL A 164 2.22 0.07 6.05
CA VAL A 164 0.94 -0.67 6.14
C VAL A 164 0.87 -1.54 7.41
N ILE A 165 2.02 -1.82 8.04
CA ILE A 165 2.11 -2.71 9.20
C ILE A 165 2.16 -1.87 10.48
N PRO A 166 1.19 -2.02 11.41
CA PRO A 166 1.24 -1.36 12.71
C PRO A 166 2.57 -1.65 13.44
N SER A 167 3.24 -0.60 13.93
CA SER A 167 4.57 -0.66 14.56
C SER A 167 4.66 -1.54 15.81
N SER A 168 3.54 -2.05 16.32
CA SER A 168 3.46 -3.00 17.44
C SER A 168 3.94 -4.43 17.10
N SER A 169 4.27 -4.68 15.83
CA SER A 169 4.78 -5.95 15.30
C SER A 169 6.31 -5.98 15.14
N SER A 170 7.02 -5.11 15.87
CA SER A 170 8.45 -4.82 15.69
C SER A 170 9.35 -6.02 15.95
N LEU A 171 9.49 -6.89 14.96
CA LEU A 171 10.74 -7.60 14.70
C LEU A 171 11.69 -6.60 14.05
N THR A 172 12.91 -6.50 14.56
CA THR A 172 13.91 -5.56 14.05
C THR A 172 14.51 -6.05 12.74
N LEU A 173 13.74 -5.95 11.66
CA LEU A 173 14.09 -6.53 10.36
C LEU A 173 14.87 -5.51 9.48
N PRO A 174 15.75 -5.93 8.55
CA PRO A 174 16.54 -5.03 7.68
C PRO A 174 15.69 -4.17 6.74
N LEU A 175 16.15 -2.99 6.33
CA LEU A 175 15.46 -2.12 5.36
C LEU A 175 15.25 -2.90 4.05
N ALA A 176 14.01 -2.97 3.59
CA ALA A 176 13.68 -3.62 2.33
C ALA A 176 14.04 -2.69 1.15
N PRO A 177 14.47 -3.21 -0.01
CA PRO A 177 14.53 -2.41 -1.23
C PRO A 177 13.13 -1.88 -1.57
N GLU A 178 13.07 -0.66 -2.11
CA GLU A 178 11.82 -0.03 -2.56
C GLU A 178 11.07 -0.94 -3.54
N PRO A 179 9.73 -1.01 -3.45
CA PRO A 179 8.93 -1.87 -4.33
C PRO A 179 9.19 -1.53 -5.79
N SER A 180 9.50 -2.53 -6.60
CA SER A 180 9.56 -2.36 -8.04
C SER A 180 8.15 -2.08 -8.57
N ALA A 181 7.98 -1.13 -9.48
CA ALA A 181 6.66 -0.81 -10.04
C ALA A 181 6.12 -1.90 -11.02
N SER A 182 6.33 -3.18 -10.73
CA SER A 182 5.84 -4.29 -11.53
C SER A 182 4.41 -4.64 -11.12
N PHE A 183 3.45 -4.08 -11.84
CA PHE A 183 2.04 -4.41 -11.67
C PHE A 183 1.71 -5.73 -12.38
N SER A 184 1.35 -6.79 -11.64
CA SER A 184 0.91 -8.05 -12.24
C SER A 184 -0.57 -8.01 -12.60
N ILE A 185 -0.89 -8.11 -13.90
CA ILE A 185 -2.28 -8.18 -14.39
C ILE A 185 -2.97 -9.44 -13.85
N ASP A 186 -2.26 -10.57 -13.79
CA ASP A 186 -2.79 -11.87 -13.39
C ASP A 186 -3.34 -11.86 -11.96
N GLY A 187 -2.76 -11.04 -11.08
CA GLY A 187 -3.17 -10.88 -9.68
C GLY A 187 -4.38 -9.96 -9.47
N THR A 188 -4.78 -9.17 -10.48
CA THR A 188 -5.77 -8.10 -10.30
C THR A 188 -7.15 -8.65 -9.93
N SER A 189 -7.58 -9.75 -10.56
CA SER A 189 -8.88 -10.36 -10.27
C SER A 189 -8.95 -10.87 -8.83
N SER A 190 -7.89 -11.52 -8.34
CA SER A 190 -7.83 -12.00 -6.94
C SER A 190 -7.71 -10.87 -5.94
N ALA A 191 -6.98 -9.79 -6.27
CA ALA A 191 -6.92 -8.59 -5.45
C ALA A 191 -8.31 -7.93 -5.34
N ARG A 192 -9.03 -7.81 -6.47
CA ARG A 192 -10.39 -7.26 -6.53
C ARG A 192 -11.36 -8.06 -5.66
N THR A 193 -11.38 -9.39 -5.79
CA THR A 193 -12.29 -10.23 -4.98
C THR A 193 -11.99 -10.12 -3.49
N THR A 194 -10.70 -10.04 -3.13
CA THR A 194 -10.26 -9.85 -1.74
C THR A 194 -10.72 -8.50 -1.18
N LEU A 195 -10.55 -7.41 -1.94
CA LEU A 195 -10.96 -6.08 -1.50
C LEU A 195 -12.48 -5.97 -1.38
N LEU A 196 -13.24 -6.49 -2.34
CA LEU A 196 -14.70 -6.52 -2.27
C LEU A 196 -15.20 -7.35 -1.08
N LEU A 197 -14.54 -8.46 -0.75
CA LEU A 197 -14.83 -9.22 0.47
C LEU A 197 -14.54 -8.39 1.74
N GLY A 198 -13.43 -7.65 1.74
CA GLY A 198 -13.08 -6.71 2.79
C GLY A 198 -14.12 -5.62 2.97
N LEU A 199 -14.59 -5.01 1.88
CA LEU A 199 -15.60 -3.95 1.90
C LEU A 199 -16.97 -4.45 2.37
N ARG A 200 -17.33 -5.70 2.08
CA ARG A 200 -18.55 -6.32 2.66
C ARG A 200 -18.47 -6.45 4.18
N THR A 201 -17.28 -6.70 4.71
CA THR A 201 -17.07 -6.94 6.15
C THR A 201 -16.81 -5.63 6.91
N CYS A 202 -16.07 -4.71 6.30
CA CYS A 202 -15.63 -3.43 6.84
C CYS A 202 -15.97 -2.26 5.88
N PRO A 203 -17.26 -1.94 5.69
CA PRO A 203 -17.69 -0.95 4.68
C PRO A 203 -17.26 0.49 5.01
N LYS A 204 -17.02 0.81 6.28
CA LYS A 204 -16.59 2.15 6.73
C LYS A 204 -15.08 2.37 6.65
N SER A 205 -14.31 1.38 6.18
CA SER A 205 -12.84 1.48 6.16
C SER A 205 -12.36 2.35 5.00
N HIS A 206 -11.81 3.51 5.33
CA HIS A 206 -11.25 4.47 4.37
C HIS A 206 -10.12 3.85 3.55
N ALA A 207 -9.22 3.11 4.20
CA ALA A 207 -8.06 2.53 3.56
C ALA A 207 -8.44 1.46 2.52
N LEU A 208 -9.50 0.66 2.78
CA LEU A 208 -9.98 -0.33 1.81
C LEU A 208 -10.57 0.33 0.56
N TRP A 209 -11.35 1.40 0.74
CA TRP A 209 -11.91 2.14 -0.37
C TRP A 209 -10.82 2.80 -1.21
N THR A 210 -9.85 3.45 -0.57
CA THR A 210 -8.74 4.10 -1.28
C THR A 210 -7.94 3.09 -2.11
N GLU A 211 -7.58 1.93 -1.54
CA GLU A 211 -6.84 0.90 -2.28
C GLU A 211 -7.69 0.23 -3.36
N TYR A 212 -8.99 0.06 -3.13
CA TYR A 212 -9.90 -0.44 -4.16
C TYR A 212 -10.00 0.51 -5.36
N ILE A 213 -10.13 1.81 -5.12
CA ILE A 213 -10.16 2.83 -6.18
C ILE A 213 -8.84 2.87 -6.93
N LYS A 214 -7.69 2.81 -6.23
CA LYS A 214 -6.36 2.72 -6.85
C LYS A 214 -6.22 1.47 -7.73
N LEU A 215 -6.72 0.33 -7.25
CA LEU A 215 -6.69 -0.93 -8.02
C LEU A 215 -7.47 -0.78 -9.32
N GLU A 216 -8.70 -0.26 -9.28
CA GLU A 216 -9.52 -0.09 -10.48
C GLU A 216 -8.92 0.93 -11.45
N LEU A 217 -8.42 2.07 -10.94
CA LEU A 217 -7.71 3.05 -11.77
C LEU A 217 -6.47 2.45 -12.45
N GLY A 218 -5.66 1.69 -11.70
CA GLY A 218 -4.47 1.01 -12.23
C GLY A 218 -4.82 -0.04 -13.25
N TRP A 219 -5.87 -0.82 -13.03
CA TRP A 219 -6.34 -1.83 -13.96
C TRP A 219 -6.80 -1.22 -15.29
N VAL A 220 -7.61 -0.15 -15.25
CA VAL A 220 -8.08 0.51 -16.48
C VAL A 220 -6.91 1.15 -17.23
N GLU A 221 -5.94 1.74 -16.52
CA GLU A 221 -4.75 2.31 -17.13
C GLU A 221 -3.89 1.25 -17.83
N VAL A 222 -3.69 0.09 -17.19
CA VAL A 222 -2.95 -1.03 -17.80
C VAL A 222 -3.70 -1.57 -19.02
N LEU A 223 -5.03 -1.67 -18.94
CA LEU A 223 -5.85 -2.07 -20.08
C LEU A 223 -5.72 -1.09 -21.25
N ARG A 224 -5.79 0.21 -20.98
CA ARG A 224 -5.60 1.28 -21.97
C ARG A 224 -4.23 1.21 -22.64
N ARG A 225 -3.14 1.11 -21.85
CA ARG A 225 -1.77 0.99 -22.37
C ARG A 225 -1.59 -0.24 -23.25
N ARG A 226 -2.17 -1.38 -22.85
CA ARG A 226 -2.15 -2.60 -23.65
C ARG A 226 -2.89 -2.42 -24.98
N TRP A 227 -4.01 -1.69 -25.00
CA TRP A 227 -4.78 -1.45 -26.21
C TRP A 227 -4.12 -0.44 -27.15
N SER A 228 -3.54 0.63 -26.59
CA SER A 228 -2.70 1.57 -27.35
C SER A 228 -1.51 0.85 -27.99
N ALA A 229 -0.84 -0.05 -27.24
CA ALA A 229 0.23 -0.89 -27.78
C ALA A 229 -0.21 -1.87 -28.88
N LEU A 230 -1.48 -2.30 -28.87
CA LEU A 230 -2.07 -3.14 -29.92
C LEU A 230 -2.58 -2.33 -31.13
N GLY A 231 -2.49 -0.99 -31.11
CA GLY A 231 -2.91 -0.13 -32.22
C GLY A 231 -4.42 -0.06 -32.42
N LEU A 232 -5.22 -0.46 -31.42
CA LEU A 232 -6.70 -0.42 -31.48
C LEU A 232 -7.28 0.94 -31.05
N GLU A 233 -6.45 1.98 -30.96
CA GLU A 233 -6.90 3.34 -30.68
C GLU A 233 -7.51 3.96 -31.94
N GLY A 234 -8.82 3.75 -32.10
CA GLY A 234 -9.65 4.51 -33.03
C GLY A 234 -10.13 3.68 -34.21
N GLY A 235 -11.45 3.52 -34.30
CA GLY A 235 -12.08 3.16 -35.57
C GLY A 235 -11.84 4.27 -36.57
N ASP A 236 -10.80 4.15 -37.38
CA ASP A 236 -10.65 4.97 -38.57
C ASP A 236 -11.30 4.26 -39.76
N LYS A 237 -12.33 4.90 -40.30
CA LYS A 237 -12.99 4.47 -41.53
C LYS A 237 -12.13 4.90 -42.71
N THR A 238 -11.08 4.15 -43.10
CA THR A 238 -10.68 4.05 -44.52
C THR A 238 -9.64 2.95 -44.82
N LYS A 239 -10.12 1.87 -45.45
CA LYS A 239 -9.53 1.04 -46.54
C LYS A 239 -8.05 0.59 -46.51
N THR A 240 -7.94 -0.72 -46.26
CA THR A 240 -7.23 -1.79 -47.02
C THR A 240 -5.71 -1.92 -46.96
N ALA A 241 -5.24 -2.98 -46.29
CA ALA A 241 -4.31 -3.96 -46.87
C ALA A 241 -4.48 -5.32 -46.16
N GLU A 242 -4.70 -6.35 -46.95
CA GLU A 242 -4.90 -7.74 -46.56
C GLU A 242 -3.72 -8.32 -45.78
N ILE A 243 -3.94 -8.68 -44.51
CA ILE A 243 -3.26 -9.82 -43.89
C ILE A 243 -4.35 -10.65 -43.23
N SER A 244 -4.79 -11.67 -43.96
CA SER A 244 -5.69 -12.70 -43.49
C SER A 244 -5.02 -13.51 -42.38
N LEU A 245 -5.28 -13.13 -41.14
CA LEU A 245 -5.08 -13.98 -39.96
C LEU A 245 -6.45 -14.21 -39.33
N ASP A 246 -6.91 -15.44 -39.51
CA ASP A 246 -8.17 -16.00 -39.07
C ASP A 246 -8.37 -15.79 -37.56
N GLY A 247 -9.21 -14.81 -37.21
CA GLY A 247 -9.35 -14.32 -35.83
C GLY A 247 -10.46 -13.28 -35.61
N GLY A 248 -11.56 -13.36 -36.38
CA GLY A 248 -12.89 -12.82 -36.05
C GLY A 248 -13.01 -11.37 -35.54
N GLU A 249 -13.00 -10.39 -36.45
CA GLU A 249 -13.80 -9.17 -36.26
C GLU A 249 -15.28 -9.57 -36.21
N GLY A 250 -15.90 -9.49 -35.03
CA GLY A 250 -17.32 -9.85 -34.82
C GLY A 250 -17.61 -10.82 -33.67
N SER A 251 -16.63 -11.21 -32.84
CA SER A 251 -16.88 -12.17 -31.74
C SER A 251 -17.65 -11.58 -30.54
N PHE A 252 -17.91 -10.28 -30.51
CA PHE A 252 -18.73 -9.62 -29.49
C PHE A 252 -19.68 -8.68 -30.22
N GLY A 253 -21.00 -8.88 -30.06
CA GLY A 253 -22.02 -8.03 -30.67
C GLY A 253 -21.92 -6.54 -30.27
N PRO A 254 -22.79 -5.66 -30.79
CA PRO A 254 -22.78 -4.22 -30.47
C PRO A 254 -22.80 -3.93 -28.95
N ASP A 255 -23.52 -4.76 -28.19
CA ASP A 255 -23.56 -4.70 -26.72
C ASP A 255 -22.19 -4.90 -26.06
N GLY A 256 -21.32 -5.70 -26.68
CA GLY A 256 -19.96 -5.96 -26.20
C GLY A 256 -19.02 -4.78 -26.47
N GLU A 257 -19.20 -4.06 -27.58
CA GLU A 257 -18.43 -2.85 -27.87
C GLU A 257 -18.82 -1.69 -26.95
N ASP A 258 -20.10 -1.54 -26.66
CA ASP A 258 -20.59 -0.51 -25.75
C ASP A 258 -20.19 -0.81 -24.30
N ALA A 259 -20.26 -2.07 -23.87
CA ALA A 259 -19.71 -2.50 -22.58
C ALA A 259 -18.19 -2.22 -22.48
N ARG A 260 -17.43 -2.42 -23.57
CA ARG A 260 -16.00 -2.12 -23.62
C ARG A 260 -15.73 -0.61 -23.51
N LYS A 261 -16.46 0.22 -24.26
CA LYS A 261 -16.37 1.68 -24.19
C LYS A 261 -16.68 2.18 -22.77
N ALA A 262 -17.72 1.64 -22.14
CA ALA A 262 -18.07 1.93 -20.75
C ALA A 262 -16.96 1.58 -19.75
N ILE A 263 -16.31 0.42 -19.92
CA ILE A 263 -15.18 0.01 -19.08
C ILE A 263 -13.99 0.98 -19.24
N LEU A 264 -13.63 1.32 -20.48
CA LEU A 264 -12.52 2.26 -20.76
C LEU A 264 -12.81 3.69 -20.31
N ALA A 265 -14.08 4.09 -20.32
CA ALA A 265 -14.55 5.35 -19.73
C ALA A 265 -14.48 5.35 -18.20
N GLY A 266 -14.12 4.23 -17.57
CA GLY A 266 -13.92 4.14 -16.13
C GLY A 266 -15.22 3.97 -15.34
N GLN A 267 -16.29 3.41 -15.94
CA GLN A 267 -17.57 3.25 -15.26
C GLN A 267 -17.49 2.44 -13.94
N LEU A 268 -16.56 1.49 -13.84
CA LEU A 268 -16.29 0.77 -12.59
C LEU A 268 -15.74 1.70 -11.51
N VAL A 269 -14.84 2.62 -11.87
CA VAL A 269 -14.26 3.60 -10.95
C VAL A 269 -15.33 4.59 -10.49
N THR A 270 -16.19 5.06 -11.40
CA THR A 270 -17.28 5.98 -11.04
C THR A 270 -18.29 5.33 -10.11
N GLN A 271 -18.66 4.07 -10.35
CA GLN A 271 -19.53 3.30 -9.46
C GLN A 271 -18.88 3.07 -8.09
N ALA A 272 -17.60 2.69 -8.06
CA ALA A 272 -16.85 2.50 -6.83
C ALA A 272 -16.76 3.79 -6.01
N LEU A 273 -16.48 4.94 -6.66
CA LEU A 273 -16.43 6.25 -6.02
C LEU A 273 -17.79 6.65 -5.44
N ARG A 274 -18.88 6.52 -6.21
CA ARG A 274 -20.23 6.83 -5.72
C ARG A 274 -20.59 5.98 -4.51
N SER A 275 -20.34 4.66 -4.59
CA SER A 275 -20.60 3.75 -3.47
C SER A 275 -19.74 4.08 -2.24
N ALA A 276 -18.47 4.46 -2.42
CA ALA A 276 -17.60 4.90 -1.32
C ALA A 276 -18.13 6.18 -0.65
N LEU A 277 -18.55 7.17 -1.43
CA LEU A 277 -19.04 8.45 -0.93
C LEU A 277 -20.41 8.34 -0.24
N GLU A 278 -21.27 7.44 -0.72
CA GLU A 278 -22.56 7.12 -0.08
C GLU A 278 -22.38 6.35 1.23
N THR A 279 -21.41 5.44 1.29
CA THR A 279 -21.16 4.63 2.51
C THR A 279 -20.42 5.40 3.59
N ILE A 280 -19.58 6.37 3.21
CA ILE A 280 -18.81 7.22 4.14
C ILE A 280 -19.49 8.58 4.27
N GLU A 281 -20.27 8.72 5.34
CA GLU A 281 -20.90 9.98 5.75
C GLU A 281 -19.88 11.13 5.85
N ALA A 282 -20.36 12.36 5.65
CA ALA A 282 -19.53 13.57 5.62
C ALA A 282 -19.04 14.05 7.01
N ASN A 283 -18.95 13.15 7.99
CA ASN A 283 -18.44 13.43 9.33
C ASN A 283 -16.94 13.80 9.27
N ALA A 284 -16.37 14.27 10.38
CA ALA A 284 -14.95 14.69 10.46
C ALA A 284 -13.96 13.69 9.84
N ASP A 285 -14.14 12.39 10.10
CA ASP A 285 -13.31 11.32 9.52
C ASP A 285 -13.56 11.13 8.02
N GLY A 286 -14.82 11.27 7.58
CA GLY A 286 -15.21 11.19 6.17
C GLY A 286 -14.71 12.37 5.32
N MET A 287 -14.50 13.53 5.94
CA MET A 287 -13.82 14.67 5.29
C MET A 287 -12.33 14.40 5.10
N VAL A 288 -11.67 13.78 6.08
CA VAL A 288 -10.27 13.35 5.93
C VAL A 288 -10.13 12.31 4.81
N PHE A 289 -11.09 11.39 4.68
CA PHE A 289 -11.13 10.45 3.55
C PHE A 289 -11.20 11.18 2.19
N ARG A 290 -12.11 12.15 2.06
CA ARG A 290 -12.27 12.94 0.81
C ARG A 290 -11.01 13.72 0.47
N GLU A 291 -10.34 14.32 1.45
CA GLU A 291 -9.06 15.01 1.24
C GLU A 291 -7.94 14.08 0.81
N ASN A 292 -7.80 12.93 1.47
CA ASN A 292 -6.81 11.92 1.09
C ASN A 292 -7.07 11.41 -0.33
N LEU A 293 -8.33 11.22 -0.71
CA LEU A 293 -8.71 10.77 -2.04
C LEU A 293 -8.42 11.84 -3.10
N LEU A 294 -8.67 13.11 -2.81
CA LEU A 294 -8.25 14.23 -3.67
C LEU A 294 -6.74 14.24 -3.87
N ALA A 295 -5.96 14.08 -2.79
CA ALA A 295 -4.49 14.03 -2.88
C ALA A 295 -4.02 12.86 -3.75
N VAL A 296 -4.62 11.68 -3.60
CA VAL A 296 -4.32 10.49 -4.42
C VAL A 296 -4.66 10.73 -5.89
N LEU A 297 -5.85 11.23 -6.21
CA LEU A 297 -6.30 11.43 -7.59
C LEU A 297 -5.52 12.53 -8.32
N ARG A 298 -5.08 13.58 -7.63
CA ARG A 298 -4.25 14.64 -8.21
C ARG A 298 -2.92 14.10 -8.75
N VAL A 299 -2.29 13.19 -8.01
CA VAL A 299 -0.99 12.63 -8.38
C VAL A 299 -1.13 11.43 -9.34
N TYR A 300 -2.30 10.79 -9.40
CA TYR A 300 -2.45 9.54 -10.13
C TYR A 300 -2.22 9.69 -11.64
N PRO A 301 -1.37 8.84 -12.27
CA PRO A 301 -1.02 8.95 -13.68
C PRO A 301 -2.07 8.25 -14.56
N SER A 302 -3.31 8.75 -14.55
CA SER A 302 -4.37 8.31 -15.47
C SER A 302 -5.25 9.48 -15.91
N PRO A 303 -5.69 9.53 -17.18
CA PRO A 303 -6.62 10.55 -17.66
C PRO A 303 -8.02 10.42 -17.02
N LEU A 304 -8.35 9.24 -16.47
CA LEU A 304 -9.59 9.02 -15.72
C LEU A 304 -9.63 9.78 -14.39
N ARG A 305 -8.52 10.40 -13.98
CA ARG A 305 -8.49 11.23 -12.78
C ARG A 305 -9.47 12.40 -12.85
N GLN A 306 -9.69 12.98 -14.03
CA GLN A 306 -10.60 14.13 -14.20
C GLN A 306 -12.04 13.74 -13.83
N ILE A 307 -12.52 12.60 -14.32
CA ILE A 307 -13.85 12.07 -14.01
C ILE A 307 -13.98 11.82 -12.49
N GLY A 308 -12.94 11.28 -11.86
CA GLY A 308 -12.93 11.07 -10.41
C GLY A 308 -12.93 12.37 -9.60
N LEU A 309 -12.17 13.38 -10.04
CA LEU A 309 -12.13 14.70 -9.42
C LEU A 309 -13.47 15.43 -9.55
N ASP A 310 -14.09 15.40 -10.72
CA ASP A 310 -15.40 16.01 -10.95
C ASP A 310 -16.46 15.43 -10.03
N LEU A 311 -16.53 14.09 -9.91
CA LEU A 311 -17.47 13.42 -9.00
C LEU A 311 -17.22 13.78 -7.53
N LEU A 312 -15.97 13.94 -7.11
CA LEU A 312 -15.65 14.37 -5.74
C LEU A 312 -16.02 15.82 -5.48
N HIS A 313 -15.78 16.70 -6.44
CA HIS A 313 -16.17 18.10 -6.33
C HIS A 313 -17.71 18.27 -6.34
N GLU A 314 -18.44 17.44 -7.08
CA GLU A 314 -19.90 17.36 -7.00
C GLU A 314 -20.35 16.95 -5.59
N ASP A 315 -19.74 15.92 -5.00
CA ASP A 315 -20.07 15.47 -3.63
C ASP A 315 -19.72 16.55 -2.58
N LEU A 316 -18.54 17.16 -2.67
CA LEU A 316 -18.13 18.26 -1.79
C LEU A 316 -19.09 19.46 -1.89
N SER A 317 -19.62 19.73 -3.09
CA SER A 317 -20.65 20.77 -3.27
C SER A 317 -21.97 20.42 -2.56
N ARG A 318 -22.34 19.13 -2.48
CA ARG A 318 -23.49 18.68 -1.68
C ARG A 318 -23.21 18.82 -0.18
N VAL A 319 -22.01 18.50 0.27
CA VAL A 319 -21.58 18.68 1.68
C VAL A 319 -21.53 20.17 2.05
N GLU A 320 -21.10 21.04 1.13
CA GLU A 320 -21.13 22.49 1.33
C GLU A 320 -22.55 23.00 1.61
N GLN A 321 -23.56 22.49 0.89
CA GLN A 321 -24.96 22.87 1.08
C GLN A 321 -25.54 22.42 2.43
N ALA A 322 -25.01 21.34 3.02
CA ALA A 322 -25.44 20.86 4.33
C ALA A 322 -25.00 21.77 5.50
N GLY A 323 -24.01 22.64 5.27
CA GLY A 323 -23.52 23.61 6.25
C GLY A 323 -22.66 23.02 7.36
N GLY A 324 -22.30 23.85 8.35
CA GLY A 324 -21.47 23.46 9.49
C GLY A 324 -19.96 23.50 9.26
N LYS A 325 -19.18 22.96 10.21
CA LYS A 325 -17.70 22.93 10.15
C LYS A 325 -17.21 22.09 8.97
N GLU A 326 -17.90 21.00 8.66
CA GLU A 326 -17.56 20.09 7.56
C GLU A 326 -17.90 20.71 6.19
N GLY A 327 -19.03 21.40 6.08
CA GLY A 327 -19.39 22.19 4.89
C GLY A 327 -18.40 23.34 4.62
N ALA A 328 -17.92 24.02 5.67
CA ALA A 328 -16.85 25.01 5.57
C ALA A 328 -15.54 24.39 5.05
N ARG A 329 -15.18 23.19 5.50
CA ARG A 329 -14.01 22.47 4.98
C ARG A 329 -14.18 22.06 3.52
N ALA A 330 -15.35 21.56 3.14
CA ALA A 330 -15.67 21.21 1.75
C ALA A 330 -15.60 22.41 0.80
N LYS A 331 -16.10 23.57 1.26
CA LYS A 331 -16.03 24.83 0.52
C LYS A 331 -14.59 25.26 0.24
N LEU A 332 -13.70 25.15 1.23
CA LEU A 332 -12.28 25.46 1.05
C LEU A 332 -11.64 24.55 -0.02
N LEU A 333 -11.98 23.26 -0.01
CA LEU A 333 -11.48 22.28 -1.00
C LEU A 333 -11.98 22.58 -2.42
N ASN A 334 -13.23 23.03 -2.56
CA ASN A 334 -13.77 23.46 -3.84
C ASN A 334 -13.11 24.75 -4.35
N LEU A 335 -12.85 25.72 -3.49
CA LEU A 335 -12.16 26.97 -3.87
C LEU A 335 -10.71 26.72 -4.29
N THR A 336 -10.04 25.76 -3.65
CA THR A 336 -8.64 25.42 -3.95
C THR A 336 -8.47 24.46 -5.12
N ARG A 337 -9.57 24.04 -5.77
CA ARG A 337 -9.58 23.16 -6.93
C ARG A 337 -8.56 23.57 -8.00
N ARG A 338 -8.61 24.83 -8.43
CA ARG A 338 -7.77 25.36 -9.52
C ARG A 338 -6.27 25.47 -9.18
N LEU A 339 -5.92 25.52 -7.89
CA LEU A 339 -4.52 25.60 -7.47
C LEU A 339 -3.76 24.29 -7.69
N TYR A 340 -4.47 23.17 -7.71
CA TYR A 340 -3.86 21.84 -7.66
C TYR A 340 -4.24 20.95 -8.85
N GLU A 341 -5.28 21.28 -9.62
CA GLU A 341 -5.68 20.50 -10.79
C GLU A 341 -4.80 20.80 -12.00
N GLN A 342 -3.90 19.87 -12.31
CA GLN A 342 -3.12 19.90 -13.54
C GLN A 342 -3.77 19.09 -14.67
N PRO A 343 -3.54 19.43 -15.96
CA PRO A 343 -3.88 18.56 -17.10
C PRO A 343 -3.10 17.24 -17.06
N TYR A 344 -3.69 16.15 -17.58
CA TYR A 344 -2.98 14.87 -17.67
C TYR A 344 -1.75 15.00 -18.58
N GLY A 345 -0.56 14.66 -18.06
CA GLY A 345 0.70 14.72 -18.80
C GLY A 345 1.67 15.84 -18.42
N SER A 346 1.31 16.76 -17.50
CA SER A 346 2.24 17.74 -16.94
C SER A 346 3.15 17.11 -15.88
N THR A 347 4.45 17.41 -15.96
CA THR A 347 5.53 16.70 -15.26
C THR A 347 5.91 17.34 -13.93
N SER A 348 4.96 17.66 -13.04
CA SER A 348 5.29 17.96 -11.64
C SER A 348 4.31 17.28 -10.68
N ALA A 349 4.71 16.09 -10.22
CA ALA A 349 3.98 15.35 -9.20
C ALA A 349 4.12 16.08 -7.85
N GLY A 350 3.12 16.87 -7.48
CA GLY A 350 3.00 17.45 -6.13
C GLY A 350 3.33 18.93 -5.99
N ASP A 351 3.62 19.63 -7.09
CA ASP A 351 3.75 21.10 -7.08
C ASP A 351 2.42 21.77 -7.46
N LEU A 352 2.27 23.05 -7.14
CA LEU A 352 1.11 23.85 -7.52
C LEU A 352 0.90 23.75 -9.04
N ALA A 353 -0.36 23.62 -9.47
CA ALA A 353 -0.70 23.49 -10.88
C ALA A 353 -0.41 24.75 -11.70
N LEU A 354 -0.35 25.89 -11.01
CA LEU A 354 -0.14 27.21 -11.57
C LEU A 354 1.19 27.75 -11.04
N GLU A 355 1.95 28.41 -11.92
CA GLU A 355 3.20 29.08 -11.58
C GLU A 355 3.11 30.56 -11.98
N GLY A 356 3.75 31.46 -11.21
CA GLY A 356 3.85 32.88 -11.56
C GLY A 356 2.53 33.66 -11.48
N ILE A 357 2.15 34.35 -12.56
CA ILE A 357 1.06 35.34 -12.56
C ILE A 357 -0.31 34.69 -12.31
N GLU A 358 -0.55 33.52 -12.91
CA GLU A 358 -1.83 32.80 -12.78
C GLU A 358 -2.06 32.31 -11.35
N LEU A 359 -1.00 31.92 -10.65
CA LEU A 359 -1.04 31.52 -9.25
C LEU A 359 -1.43 32.71 -8.35
N VAL A 360 -0.83 33.88 -8.58
CA VAL A 360 -1.14 35.10 -7.82
C VAL A 360 -2.59 35.56 -8.07
N GLU A 361 -3.08 35.46 -9.31
CA GLU A 361 -4.48 35.79 -9.62
C GLU A 361 -5.48 34.85 -8.95
N GLU A 362 -5.25 33.54 -8.98
CA GLU A 362 -6.13 32.56 -8.34
C GLU A 362 -6.06 32.64 -6.81
N LEU A 363 -4.88 32.83 -6.21
CA LEU A 363 -4.76 33.15 -4.77
C LEU A 363 -5.48 34.46 -4.42
N GLY A 364 -5.43 35.46 -5.30
CA GLY A 364 -6.19 36.71 -5.18
C GLY A 364 -7.71 36.50 -5.23
N ARG A 365 -8.21 35.62 -6.11
CA ARG A 365 -9.63 35.21 -6.18
C ARG A 365 -10.05 34.48 -4.91
N ILE A 366 -9.26 33.50 -4.46
CA ILE A 366 -9.49 32.75 -3.22
C ILE A 366 -9.53 33.71 -2.02
N GLY A 367 -8.58 34.63 -1.91
CA GLY A 367 -8.55 35.64 -0.84
C GLY A 367 -9.71 36.63 -0.88
N LYS A 368 -10.30 36.91 -2.06
CA LYS A 368 -11.54 37.71 -2.17
C LYS A 368 -12.76 36.91 -1.69
N GLU A 369 -12.88 35.65 -2.10
CA GLU A 369 -13.99 34.78 -1.69
C GLU A 369 -13.95 34.44 -0.19
N ILE A 370 -12.77 34.19 0.39
CA ILE A 370 -12.60 34.02 1.85
C ILE A 370 -13.07 35.27 2.61
N ARG A 371 -12.69 36.47 2.15
CA ARG A 371 -13.12 37.73 2.78
C ARG A 371 -14.62 37.98 2.63
N LYS A 372 -15.20 37.66 1.48
CA LYS A 372 -16.63 37.84 1.19
C LYS A 372 -17.49 36.95 2.10
N THR A 373 -17.06 35.71 2.32
CA THR A 373 -17.74 34.72 3.15
C THR A 373 -17.51 34.95 4.64
N ALA A 374 -16.34 35.44 5.06
CA ALA A 374 -16.06 35.82 6.45
C ALA A 374 -16.92 36.99 6.97
N LYS A 375 -17.42 37.86 6.09
CA LYS A 375 -18.37 38.93 6.46
C LYS A 375 -19.70 38.40 7.01
N GLY A 376 -20.02 37.12 6.78
CA GLY A 376 -21.25 36.46 7.23
C GLY A 376 -21.29 36.01 8.70
N ARG A 377 -20.23 36.22 9.51
CA ARG A 377 -20.11 35.78 10.93
C ARG A 377 -20.17 34.25 11.15
N ASP A 378 -19.69 33.44 10.21
CA ASP A 378 -19.42 32.02 10.47
C ASP A 378 -18.04 31.84 11.11
N ASN A 379 -18.00 31.74 12.44
CA ASN A 379 -16.74 31.51 13.20
C ASN A 379 -16.02 30.23 12.76
N ALA A 380 -16.78 29.19 12.36
CA ALA A 380 -16.23 27.93 11.86
C ALA A 380 -15.45 28.10 10.55
N TRP A 381 -15.94 28.95 9.64
CA TRP A 381 -15.28 29.22 8.37
C TRP A 381 -13.98 30.00 8.57
N THR A 382 -14.00 31.01 9.45
CA THR A 382 -12.81 31.83 9.74
C THR A 382 -11.69 31.01 10.38
N ASP A 383 -12.03 30.07 11.26
CA ASP A 383 -11.05 29.19 11.90
C ASP A 383 -10.39 28.24 10.87
N ILE A 384 -11.20 27.60 10.02
CA ILE A 384 -10.71 26.66 9.00
C ILE A 384 -9.90 27.38 7.94
N ALA A 385 -10.42 28.46 7.36
CA ALA A 385 -9.71 29.26 6.36
C ALA A 385 -8.44 29.89 6.94
N GLY A 386 -8.47 30.36 8.19
CA GLY A 386 -7.30 30.88 8.88
C GLY A 386 -6.21 29.81 9.09
N SER A 387 -6.59 28.60 9.49
CA SER A 387 -5.65 27.48 9.65
C SER A 387 -4.99 27.07 8.33
N TRP A 388 -5.76 27.09 7.23
CA TRP A 388 -5.23 26.83 5.89
C TRP A 388 -4.26 27.91 5.45
N LEU A 389 -4.61 29.19 5.63
CA LEU A 389 -3.72 30.31 5.31
C LEU A 389 -2.40 30.23 6.08
N HIS A 390 -2.46 29.83 7.35
CA HIS A 390 -1.28 29.62 8.18
C HIS A 390 -0.41 28.46 7.69
N GLN A 391 -1.04 27.36 7.25
CA GLN A 391 -0.32 26.23 6.64
C GLN A 391 0.35 26.63 5.31
N GLN A 392 -0.37 27.34 4.44
CA GLN A 392 0.19 27.87 3.18
C GLN A 392 1.30 28.91 3.41
N ALA A 393 1.25 29.69 4.49
CA ALA A 393 2.31 30.63 4.85
C ALA A 393 3.57 29.92 5.40
N ARG A 394 3.41 28.75 6.04
CA ARG A 394 4.52 27.91 6.51
C ARG A 394 5.19 27.16 5.37
N ASP A 395 4.43 26.76 4.36
CA ASP A 395 4.97 26.20 3.12
C ASP A 395 5.56 27.35 2.29
N VAL A 396 6.81 27.71 2.59
CA VAL A 396 7.59 28.90 2.16
C VAL A 396 7.55 29.24 0.66
N ARG A 397 7.05 28.35 -0.21
CA ARG A 397 6.91 28.55 -1.66
C ARG A 397 6.03 29.75 -2.06
N ILE A 398 5.01 30.08 -1.27
CA ILE A 398 4.11 31.22 -1.59
C ILE A 398 4.69 32.56 -1.12
N SER A 399 5.58 32.55 -0.10
CA SER A 399 6.16 33.78 0.45
C SER A 399 7.11 34.48 -0.53
N ALA A 400 7.87 33.75 -1.34
CA ALA A 400 8.80 34.34 -2.30
C ALA A 400 8.08 35.10 -3.43
N GLU A 401 6.95 34.59 -3.90
CA GLU A 401 6.12 35.26 -4.92
C GLU A 401 5.24 36.37 -4.34
N MET A 402 4.73 36.24 -3.10
CA MET A 402 4.03 37.34 -2.41
C MET A 402 4.95 38.51 -2.06
N VAL A 403 6.22 38.25 -1.69
CA VAL A 403 7.20 39.30 -1.37
C VAL A 403 7.59 40.09 -2.63
N SER A 404 7.61 39.45 -3.80
CA SER A 404 7.81 40.14 -5.10
C SER A 404 6.69 41.15 -5.41
N VAL A 405 5.43 40.80 -5.13
CA VAL A 405 4.26 41.66 -5.44
C VAL A 405 4.09 42.81 -4.44
N CYS A 406 4.44 42.61 -3.16
CA CYS A 406 4.40 43.69 -2.16
C CYS A 406 5.48 44.76 -2.35
N VAL A 407 6.54 44.48 -3.12
CA VAL A 407 7.61 45.45 -3.43
C VAL A 407 7.28 46.27 -4.69
N CYS A 408 6.42 45.78 -5.59
CA CYS A 408 6.03 46.48 -6.82
C CYS A 408 4.71 47.25 -6.75
N SER A 409 4.03 47.30 -5.60
CA SER A 409 2.74 48.00 -5.42
C SER A 409 2.77 49.09 -4.34
N ARG A 410 3.92 49.77 -4.18
CA ARG A 410 4.02 51.05 -3.47
C ARG A 410 3.91 52.24 -4.41
#